data_AF-A0A250VEE2-F1
#
_entry.id   AF-A0A250VEE2-F1
#
_cell.length_a   1.000
_cell.length_b   1.000
_cell.length_c   1.000
_cell.angle_alpha   90.00
_cell.angle_beta   90.00
_cell.angle_gamma   90.00
#
_symmetry.space_group_name_H-M   'P 1'
#
loop_
_entity.id
_entity.type
_entity.pdbx_description
1 polymer ?
#
loop_
_entity_poly.entity_id
_entity_poly.type
_entity_poly.pdbx_seq_one_letter_code
_entity_poly.pdbx_strand_id
1 'polypeptide(L)'
;MSSPWNADRDAGVVGTVGGDEFAGLLRELKERSGLSYGVLAKRLHVSTSTLHRYVNGDAVPTDYAPVERLARACGATPEELVELRRQ
;
A
#
# COMPACT_ATOMS: atom_id res chain seq x y z
N MET A 1 22.89 2.09 -11.91
CA MET A 1 21.71 1.24 -12.15
C MET A 1 20.51 2.01 -11.65
N SER A 2 19.82 2.68 -12.57
CA SER A 2 18.79 3.69 -12.29
C SER A 2 17.48 3.02 -11.89
N SER A 3 17.01 3.26 -10.67
CA SER A 3 15.63 2.97 -10.26
C SER A 3 14.74 4.12 -10.77
N PRO A 4 13.87 3.93 -11.77
CA PRO A 4 13.20 5.04 -12.47
C PRO A 4 11.98 5.60 -11.72
N TRP A 5 11.98 5.57 -10.38
CA TRP A 5 10.76 5.84 -9.59
C TRP A 5 10.86 7.04 -8.64
N ASN A 6 11.98 7.77 -8.65
CA ASN A 6 12.09 9.10 -8.05
C ASN A 6 12.01 10.14 -9.17
N ALA A 7 10.81 10.29 -9.73
CA ALA A 7 10.43 11.51 -10.43
C ALA A 7 9.32 12.14 -9.61
N ASP A 8 9.69 13.21 -8.92
CA ASP A 8 8.93 14.45 -8.77
C ASP A 8 7.39 14.31 -8.66
N ARG A 9 6.86 14.62 -7.47
CA ARG A 9 5.82 15.65 -7.33
C ARG A 9 5.48 15.92 -5.87
N ASP A 10 5.80 17.13 -5.46
CA ASP A 10 4.88 17.98 -4.71
C ASP A 10 3.51 17.95 -5.40
N ALA A 11 2.55 17.29 -4.78
CA ALA A 11 1.13 17.45 -5.09
C ALA A 11 0.37 17.09 -3.83
N GLY A 12 0.01 18.11 -3.05
CA GLY A 12 -1.12 17.97 -2.14
C GLY A 12 -2.30 17.47 -2.96
N VAL A 13 -2.86 16.31 -2.61
CA VAL A 13 -3.94 15.71 -3.37
C VAL A 13 -5.10 15.42 -2.44
N VAL A 14 -6.21 16.07 -2.79
CA VAL A 14 -7.57 15.64 -2.48
C VAL A 14 -7.68 14.15 -2.79
N GLY A 15 -7.85 13.34 -1.74
CA GLY A 15 -8.15 11.92 -1.86
C GLY A 15 -9.35 11.75 -2.77
N THR A 16 -9.17 11.03 -3.87
CA THR A 16 -10.29 10.49 -4.62
C THR A 16 -10.95 9.44 -3.72
N VAL A 17 -12.27 9.49 -3.55
CA VAL A 17 -13.02 8.68 -2.56
C VAL A 17 -12.63 7.19 -2.54
N GLY A 18 -12.36 6.58 -3.70
CA GLY A 18 -11.91 5.18 -3.77
C GLY A 18 -10.46 4.93 -3.29
N GLY A 19 -9.58 5.92 -3.46
CA GLY A 19 -8.21 5.87 -2.93
C GLY A 19 -8.16 5.95 -1.40
N ASP A 20 -9.08 6.70 -0.80
CA ASP A 20 -9.20 6.81 0.67
C ASP A 20 -9.74 5.51 1.29
N GLU A 21 -10.73 4.87 0.67
CA GLU A 21 -11.26 3.57 1.13
C GLU A 21 -10.21 2.46 0.97
N PHE A 22 -9.51 2.42 -0.17
CA PHE A 22 -8.40 1.49 -0.41
C PHE A 22 -7.28 1.66 0.62
N ALA A 23 -6.86 2.89 0.88
CA ALA A 23 -5.82 3.20 1.86
C ALA A 23 -6.27 2.87 3.29
N GLY A 24 -7.54 3.11 3.62
CA GLY A 24 -8.15 2.75 4.90
C GLY A 24 -8.04 1.26 5.18
N LEU A 25 -8.44 0.42 4.23
CA LEU A 25 -8.34 -1.05 4.35
C LEU A 25 -6.88 -1.50 4.53
N LEU A 26 -5.95 -0.97 3.74
CA LEU A 26 -4.53 -1.30 3.91
C LEU A 26 -3.97 -0.89 5.27
N ARG A 27 -4.45 0.23 5.81
CA ARG A 27 -4.06 0.72 7.13
C ARG A 27 -4.53 -0.21 8.24
N GLU A 28 -5.80 -0.61 8.21
CA GLU A 28 -6.37 -1.54 9.19
C GLU A 28 -5.62 -2.87 9.21
N LEU A 29 -5.34 -3.43 8.02
CA LEU A 29 -4.54 -4.65 7.87
C LEU A 29 -3.15 -4.49 8.49
N LYS A 30 -2.46 -3.39 8.16
CA LYS A 30 -1.11 -3.10 8.67
C LYS A 30 -1.10 -2.90 10.19
N GLU A 31 -2.12 -2.24 10.75
CA GLU A 31 -2.24 -2.01 12.19
C GLU A 31 -2.45 -3.34 12.93
N ARG A 32 -3.36 -4.18 12.45
CA ARG A 32 -3.65 -5.50 13.03
C ARG A 32 -2.45 -6.45 12.97
N SER A 33 -1.62 -6.33 11.93
CA SER A 33 -0.45 -7.21 11.76
C SER A 33 0.67 -6.92 12.77
N GLY A 34 0.68 -5.73 13.40
CA GLY A 34 1.76 -5.31 14.30
C GLY A 34 3.13 -5.17 13.63
N LEU A 35 3.19 -5.17 12.29
CA LEU A 35 4.45 -5.11 11.55
C LEU A 35 4.84 -3.66 11.29
N SER A 36 6.11 -3.34 11.47
CA SER A 36 6.64 -2.05 11.05
C SER A 36 6.80 -2.00 9.52
N TYR A 37 6.72 -0.80 8.94
CA TYR A 37 6.97 -0.62 7.52
C TYR A 37 8.37 -1.09 7.10
N GLY A 38 9.37 -0.98 7.97
CA GLY A 38 10.72 -1.50 7.68
C GLY A 38 10.78 -3.03 7.59
N VAL A 39 9.96 -3.75 8.36
CA VAL A 39 9.84 -5.22 8.25
C VAL A 39 9.13 -5.60 6.95
N LEU A 40 8.03 -4.90 6.62
CA LEU A 40 7.28 -5.12 5.38
C LEU A 40 8.13 -4.80 4.14
N ALA A 41 8.86 -3.69 4.16
CA ALA A 41 9.77 -3.28 3.09
C ALA A 41 10.80 -4.37 2.76
N LYS A 42 11.40 -4.97 3.80
CA LYS A 42 12.35 -6.09 3.65
C LYS A 42 11.68 -7.34 3.07
N ARG A 43 10.48 -7.70 3.53
CA ARG A 43 9.74 -8.89 3.07
C ARG A 43 9.25 -8.77 1.63
N LEU A 44 8.88 -7.55 1.23
CA LEU A 44 8.24 -7.28 -0.06
C LEU A 44 9.23 -6.78 -1.12
N HIS A 45 10.48 -6.52 -0.74
CA HIS A 45 11.52 -5.90 -1.58
C HIS A 45 11.08 -4.54 -2.17
N VAL A 46 10.38 -3.74 -1.37
CA VAL A 46 9.96 -2.36 -1.73
C VAL A 46 10.47 -1.38 -0.68
N SER A 47 10.52 -0.09 -1.03
CA SER A 47 10.95 0.94 -0.07
C SER A 47 9.87 1.21 0.98
N THR A 48 10.31 1.61 2.18
CA THR A 48 9.42 2.11 3.24
C THR A 48 8.55 3.26 2.75
N SER A 49 9.12 4.19 1.97
CA SER A 49 8.39 5.35 1.42
C SER A 49 7.28 4.93 0.46
N THR A 50 7.48 3.90 -0.37
CA THR A 50 6.44 3.36 -1.24
C THR A 50 5.28 2.78 -0.43
N LEU A 51 5.57 2.01 0.62
CA LEU A 51 4.52 1.47 1.49
C LEU A 51 3.73 2.56 2.21
N HIS A 52 4.42 3.61 2.68
CA HIS A 52 3.77 4.76 3.30
C HIS A 52 2.75 5.40 2.35
N ARG A 53 3.15 5.65 1.08
CA ARG A 53 2.25 6.23 0.09
C ARG A 53 1.01 5.36 -0.16
N TYR A 54 1.17 4.04 -0.19
CA TYR A 54 0.04 3.13 -0.41
C TYR A 54 -0.93 3.11 0.78
N VAL A 55 -0.41 3.07 2.01
CA VAL A 55 -1.24 3.02 3.24
C VAL A 55 -1.84 4.39 3.61
N ASN A 56 -1.28 5.47 3.07
CA ASN A 56 -1.80 6.82 3.27
C ASN A 56 -2.72 7.31 2.15
N GLY A 57 -2.80 6.60 1.03
CA GLY A 57 -3.57 7.03 -0.13
C GLY A 57 -2.84 8.04 -1.03
N ASP A 58 -1.58 8.37 -0.72
CA ASP A 58 -0.75 9.27 -1.53
C ASP A 58 -0.40 8.67 -2.91
N ALA A 59 -0.47 7.34 -3.04
CA ALA A 59 -0.34 6.66 -4.32
C ALA A 59 -1.12 5.34 -4.33
N VAL A 60 -1.90 5.11 -5.39
CA VAL A 60 -2.50 3.80 -5.67
C VAL A 60 -1.59 3.04 -6.64
N PRO A 61 -1.20 1.79 -6.35
CA PRO A 61 -0.38 1.00 -7.27
C PRO A 61 -1.10 0.72 -8.58
N THR A 62 -0.40 0.85 -9.71
CA THR A 62 -0.93 0.48 -11.03
C THR A 62 -1.15 -1.02 -11.20
N ASP A 63 -0.40 -1.82 -10.43
CA ASP A 63 -0.52 -3.28 -10.38
C ASP A 63 -1.01 -3.72 -9.00
N TYR A 64 -1.92 -4.70 -8.97
CA TYR A 64 -2.43 -5.25 -7.72
C TYR A 64 -1.42 -6.18 -7.00
N ALA A 65 -0.43 -6.74 -7.71
CA ALA A 65 0.47 -7.76 -7.14
C ALA A 65 1.29 -7.30 -5.91
N PRO A 66 1.82 -6.06 -5.84
CA PRO A 66 2.46 -5.53 -4.62
C PRO A 66 1.48 -5.35 -3.45
N VAL A 67 0.24 -4.94 -3.74
CA VAL A 67 -0.83 -4.76 -2.76
C VAL A 67 -1.21 -6.09 -2.14
N GLU A 68 -1.44 -7.10 -2.99
CA GLU A 68 -1.80 -8.44 -2.55
C GLU A 68 -0.72 -9.02 -1.63
N ARG A 69 0.55 -8.88 -2.00
CA ARG A 69 1.67 -9.34 -1.17
C ARG A 69 1.74 -8.60 0.16
N LEU A 70 1.52 -7.29 0.17
CA LEU A 70 1.46 -6.49 1.40
C LEU A 70 0.31 -6.96 2.30
N ALA A 71 -0.90 -7.04 1.76
CA ALA A 71 -2.09 -7.46 2.49
C ALA A 71 -1.92 -8.87 3.06
N ARG A 72 -1.40 -9.83 2.27
CA ARG A 72 -1.07 -11.18 2.75
C ARG A 72 -0.01 -11.17 3.85
N ALA A 73 1.03 -10.35 3.73
CA ALA A 73 2.06 -10.20 4.77
C ALA A 73 1.48 -9.62 6.08
N CYS A 74 0.40 -8.85 5.98
CA CYS A 74 -0.36 -8.32 7.10
C CYS A 74 -1.46 -9.27 7.63
N GLY A 75 -1.61 -10.46 7.04
CA GLY A 75 -2.61 -11.43 7.46
C GLY A 75 -4.02 -11.14 6.96
N ALA A 76 -4.15 -10.51 5.79
CA ALA A 76 -5.45 -10.31 5.15
C ALA A 76 -6.16 -11.64 4.87
N THR A 77 -7.46 -11.69 5.12
CA THR A 77 -8.32 -12.80 4.73
C THR A 77 -8.61 -12.77 3.23
N PRO A 78 -9.07 -13.88 2.63
CA PRO A 78 -9.48 -13.90 1.22
C PRO A 78 -10.55 -12.84 0.89
N GLU A 79 -11.48 -12.58 1.81
CA GLU A 79 -12.54 -11.59 1.65
C GLU A 79 -11.96 -10.17 1.61
N GLU A 80 -11.04 -9.85 2.51
CA GLU A 80 -10.35 -8.55 2.54
C GLU A 80 -9.51 -8.31 1.28
N LEU A 81 -8.92 -9.37 0.70
CA LEU A 81 -8.21 -9.28 -0.58
C LEU A 81 -9.17 -8.99 -1.75
N VAL A 82 -10.34 -9.62 -1.78
CA VAL A 82 -11.36 -9.34 -2.79
C VAL A 82 -11.85 -7.90 -2.66
N GLU A 83 -12.05 -7.41 -1.45
CA GLU A 83 -12.46 -6.04 -1.20
C GLU A 83 -11.41 -5.04 -1.71
N LEU A 84 -10.14 -5.25 -1.35
CA LEU A 84 -9.02 -4.44 -1.87
C LEU A 84 -8.91 -4.40 -3.40
N ARG A 85 -9.43 -5.41 -4.11
CA ARG A 85 -9.39 -5.48 -5.58
C ARG A 85 -10.55 -4.72 -6.23
N ARG A 86 -11.61 -4.42 -5.49
CA ARG A 86 -12.84 -3.76 -5.97
C ARG A 86 -12.79 -2.24 -5.83
N GLN A 87 -11.90 -1.74 -4.98
CA GLN A 87 -11.55 -0.33 -4.84
C GLN A 87 -10.73 0.15 -6.05
#